data_AF-A0A2N5C3R6-F1
#
_entry.id   AF-A0A2N5C3R6-F1
#
_cell.length_a   1.000
_cell.length_b   1.000
_cell.length_c   1.000
_cell.angle_alpha   90.00
_cell.angle_beta   90.00
_cell.angle_gamma   90.00
#
_symmetry.space_group_name_H-M   'P 1'
#
loop_
_entity.id
_entity.type
_entity.pdbx_description
1 polymer ?
#
loop_
_entity_poly.entity_id
_entity_poly.type
_entity_poly.pdbx_seq_one_letter_code
_entity_poly.pdbx_strand_id
1 'polypeptide(L)'
;MGTRKLQHVLRASLERADMRVGRDRLFDILRAARLLVKPHRAYHKTTHSHHRLRRHPNLLKDGPQKVVPSAAEQVWVADITYCTPSQRSPPVWG
;
A
#
# COMPACT_ATOMS: atom_id res chain seq x y z
N MET A 1 -5.09 16.01 12.12
CA MET A 1 -6.53 16.35 12.07
C MET A 1 -7.04 16.06 10.67
N GLY A 2 -8.18 15.38 10.49
CA GLY A 2 -8.72 15.10 9.14
C GLY A 2 -9.54 16.26 8.58
N THR A 3 -9.64 16.38 7.26
CA THR A 3 -10.37 17.46 6.55
C THR A 3 -11.82 17.63 7.00
N ARG A 4 -12.51 16.54 7.37
CA ARG A 4 -13.88 16.62 7.91
C ARG A 4 -13.96 17.36 9.25
N LYS A 5 -13.00 17.09 10.15
CA LYS A 5 -12.91 17.79 11.44
C LYS A 5 -12.49 19.26 11.22
N LEU A 6 -11.59 19.51 10.27
CA LEU A 6 -11.20 20.86 9.89
C LEU A 6 -12.38 21.67 9.35
N GLN A 7 -13.23 21.09 8.50
CA GLN A 7 -14.43 21.74 7.97
C GLN A 7 -15.37 22.19 9.09
N HIS A 8 -15.58 21.33 10.09
CA HIS A 8 -16.43 21.65 11.23
C HIS A 8 -15.88 22.83 12.05
N VAL A 9 -14.57 22.84 12.31
CA VAL A 9 -13.90 23.92 13.06
C VAL A 9 -13.92 25.24 12.28
N LEU A 10 -13.70 25.20 10.97
CA LEU A 10 -13.67 26.40 10.13
C LEU A 10 -15.05 26.96 9.82
N ARG A 11 -16.14 26.21 10.06
CA ARG A 11 -17.50 26.58 9.67
C ARG A 11 -17.88 27.98 10.14
N ALA A 12 -17.74 28.27 11.43
CA ALA A 12 -18.11 29.56 12.01
C ALA A 12 -17.25 30.71 11.45
N SER A 13 -15.97 30.46 11.15
CA SER A 13 -15.08 31.46 10.56
C SER A 13 -15.41 31.75 9.09
N LEU A 14 -15.80 30.72 8.35
CA LEU A 14 -16.21 30.84 6.95
C LEU A 14 -17.56 31.54 6.83
N GLU A 15 -18.53 31.22 7.70
CA GLU A 15 -19.82 31.89 7.75
C GLU A 15 -19.68 33.39 8.09
N ARG A 16 -18.79 33.76 9.03
CA ARG A 16 -18.47 35.17 9.32
C ARG A 16 -17.83 35.92 8.15
N ALA A 17 -17.17 35.21 7.25
CA ALA A 17 -16.55 35.78 6.05
C ALA A 17 -17.50 35.76 4.83
N ASP A 18 -18.77 35.39 5.02
CA ASP A 18 -19.75 35.14 3.95
C ASP A 18 -19.27 34.11 2.89
N MET A 19 -18.40 33.20 3.32
CA MET A 19 -17.80 32.17 2.47
C MET A 19 -18.48 30.82 2.69
N ARG A 20 -19.17 30.32 1.66
CA ARG A 20 -19.80 28.99 1.69
C ARG A 20 -18.86 27.93 1.14
N VAL A 21 -18.07 27.28 2.01
CA VAL A 21 -17.19 26.17 1.64
C VAL A 21 -17.71 24.85 2.20
N GLY A 22 -18.30 24.02 1.34
CA GLY A 22 -18.72 22.67 1.66
C GLY A 22 -17.55 21.69 1.79
N ARG A 23 -17.84 20.46 2.25
CA ARG A 23 -16.84 19.39 2.44
C ARG A 23 -15.98 19.17 1.20
N ASP A 24 -16.62 18.91 0.06
CA ASP A 24 -15.91 18.50 -1.16
C ASP A 24 -15.08 19.67 -1.72
N ARG A 25 -15.64 20.88 -1.70
CA ARG A 25 -14.90 22.10 -2.05
C ARG A 25 -13.68 22.32 -1.16
N LEU A 26 -13.78 22.04 0.14
CA LEU A 26 -12.62 22.13 1.05
C LEU A 26 -11.56 21.09 0.69
N PHE A 27 -11.94 19.86 0.32
CA PHE A 27 -10.98 18.86 -0.17
C PHE A 27 -10.25 19.34 -1.42
N ASP A 28 -10.95 19.99 -2.36
CA ASP A 28 -10.34 20.51 -3.59
C ASP A 28 -9.35 21.64 -3.31
N ILE A 29 -9.72 22.59 -2.42
CA ILE A 29 -8.83 23.68 -1.99
C ILE A 29 -7.56 23.12 -1.35
N LEU A 30 -7.71 22.19 -0.39
CA LEU A 30 -6.56 21.59 0.29
C LEU A 30 -5.71 20.74 -0.65
N ARG A 31 -6.31 20.10 -1.66
CA ARG A 31 -5.58 19.34 -2.69
C ARG A 31 -4.75 20.27 -3.56
N ALA A 32 -5.36 21.36 -4.06
CA ALA A 32 -4.67 22.36 -4.87
C ALA A 32 -3.52 23.03 -4.10
N ALA A 33 -3.73 23.31 -2.81
CA ALA A 33 -2.73 23.88 -1.91
C ALA A 33 -1.70 22.86 -1.36
N ARG A 34 -1.78 21.58 -1.74
CA ARG A 34 -0.93 20.48 -1.23
C ARG A 34 -0.95 20.32 0.30
N LEU A 35 -2.09 20.63 0.93
CA LEU A 35 -2.32 20.57 2.39
C LEU A 35 -3.01 19.26 2.84
N LEU A 36 -3.39 18.38 1.91
CA LEU A 36 -3.90 17.06 2.27
C LEU A 36 -2.78 16.18 2.84
N VAL A 37 -3.05 15.52 3.96
CA VAL A 37 -2.14 14.52 4.54
C VAL A 37 -1.91 13.41 3.52
N LYS A 38 -0.65 13.20 3.12
CA LYS A 38 -0.28 12.09 2.24
C LYS A 38 -0.39 10.78 3.02
N PRO A 39 -1.14 9.78 2.53
CA PRO A 39 -1.11 8.46 3.15
C PRO A 39 0.31 7.91 3.06
N HIS A 40 0.88 7.50 4.19
CA HIS A 40 2.15 6.80 4.20
C HIS A 40 1.96 5.45 3.51
N ARG A 41 2.82 5.11 2.55
CA ARG A 41 2.81 3.77 1.94
C ARG A 41 3.15 2.75 3.02
N ALA A 42 2.19 1.89 3.37
CA ALA A 42 2.47 0.72 4.19
C ALA A 42 3.05 -0.36 3.28
N TYR A 43 4.32 -0.70 3.46
CA TYR A 43 4.89 -1.89 2.85
C TYR A 43 4.51 -3.09 3.70
N HIS A 44 3.67 -3.96 3.15
CA HIS A 44 3.40 -5.25 3.78
C HIS A 44 4.61 -6.16 3.56
N LYS A 45 5.13 -6.75 4.64
CA LYS A 45 6.11 -7.84 4.52
C LYS A 45 5.42 -9.02 3.83
N THR A 46 5.77 -9.27 2.59
CA THR A 46 5.20 -10.37 1.78
C THR A 46 5.85 -11.72 2.08
N THR A 47 7.04 -11.73 2.68
CA THR A 47 7.76 -12.96 3.03
C THR A 47 7.69 -13.24 4.53
N HIS A 48 7.12 -14.40 4.89
CA HIS A 48 7.10 -14.88 6.27
C HIS A 48 8.16 -15.97 6.51
N SER A 49 9.43 -15.59 6.61
CA SER A 49 10.56 -16.54 6.76
C SER A 49 10.52 -17.42 8.02
N HIS A 50 9.72 -17.05 9.02
CA HIS A 50 9.51 -17.77 10.27
C HIS A 50 8.22 -18.63 10.26
N HIS A 51 7.78 -19.11 9.09
CA HIS A 51 6.58 -19.95 9.02
C HIS A 51 6.86 -21.38 9.48
N ARG A 52 5.80 -22.10 9.86
CA ARG A 52 5.88 -23.52 10.24
C ARG A 52 5.94 -24.48 9.03
N LEU A 53 5.66 -24.00 7.82
CA LEU A 53 5.69 -24.81 6.61
C LEU A 53 7.09 -25.34 6.33
N ARG A 54 7.17 -26.53 5.73
CA ARG A 54 8.43 -27.11 5.27
C ARG A 54 9.08 -26.17 4.26
N ARG A 55 10.35 -25.83 4.50
CA ARG A 55 11.20 -25.12 3.54
C ARG A 55 12.01 -26.16 2.78
N HIS A 56 11.83 -26.21 1.45
CA HIS A 56 12.69 -27.00 0.59
C HIS A 56 14.06 -26.34 0.48
N PRO A 57 15.16 -27.11 0.43
CA PRO A 57 16.48 -26.53 0.23
C PRO A 57 16.52 -25.81 -1.12
N ASN A 58 17.08 -24.61 -1.13
CA ASN A 58 17.34 -23.92 -2.39
C ASN A 58 18.59 -24.53 -3.02
N LEU A 59 18.38 -25.36 -4.04
CA LEU A 59 19.42 -26.10 -4.74
C LEU A 59 20.37 -25.20 -5.55
N LEU A 60 20.05 -23.92 -5.76
CA LEU A 60 20.94 -22.97 -6.42
C LEU A 60 21.99 -22.36 -5.47
N LYS A 61 21.82 -22.51 -4.15
CA LYS A 61 22.76 -21.97 -3.17
C LYS A 61 24.01 -22.84 -3.07
N ASP A 62 25.13 -22.20 -2.73
CA ASP A 62 26.38 -22.90 -2.48
C ASP A 62 26.23 -23.91 -1.33
N GLY A 63 26.68 -25.14 -1.59
CA GLY A 63 26.59 -26.25 -0.65
C GLY A 63 26.71 -27.61 -1.35
N PRO A 64 26.63 -28.72 -0.58
CA PRO A 64 26.82 -30.08 -1.10
C PRO A 64 25.80 -30.52 -2.16
N GLN A 65 24.63 -29.87 -2.19
CA GLN A 65 23.53 -30.18 -3.10
C GLN A 65 23.34 -29.10 -4.18
N LYS A 66 24.36 -28.27 -4.43
CA LYS A 66 24.27 -27.20 -5.43
C LYS A 66 24.06 -27.79 -6.83
N VAL A 67 23.02 -27.34 -7.50
CA VAL A 67 22.74 -27.61 -8.91
C VAL A 67 23.17 -26.41 -9.74
N VAL A 68 23.89 -26.67 -10.82
CA VAL A 68 24.23 -25.67 -11.84
C VAL A 68 23.43 -26.03 -13.10
N PRO A 69 22.36 -25.28 -13.43
CA PRO A 69 21.62 -25.53 -14.65
C PRO A 69 22.49 -25.21 -15.87
N SER A 70 22.53 -26.13 -16.83
CA SER A 70 23.23 -26.04 -18.10
C SER A 70 22.29 -25.82 -19.30
N ALA A 71 20.98 -25.99 -19.10
CA ALA A 71 19.95 -25.82 -20.11
C ALA A 71 18.64 -25.31 -19.49
N ALA A 72 17.66 -24.97 -20.34
CA ALA A 72 16.33 -24.56 -19.91
C ALA A 72 15.60 -25.71 -19.17
N GLU A 73 14.55 -25.37 -18.41
CA GLU A 73 13.65 -26.32 -17.72
C GLU A 73 14.27 -27.21 -16.61
N GLN A 74 15.51 -26.94 -16.18
CA GLN A 74 16.20 -27.73 -15.16
C GLN A 74 15.93 -27.27 -13.72
N VAL A 75 15.36 -26.08 -13.53
CA VAL A 75 15.07 -25.50 -12.21
C VAL A 75 13.72 -24.81 -12.24
N TRP A 76 12.89 -25.13 -11.24
CA TRP A 76 11.56 -24.57 -11.06
C TRP A 76 11.55 -23.68 -9.83
N VAL A 77 11.06 -22.45 -9.98
CA VAL A 77 10.84 -21.51 -8.88
C VAL A 77 9.35 -21.24 -8.78
N ALA A 78 8.81 -21.39 -7.58
CA ALA A 78 7.42 -21.08 -7.28
C ALA A 78 7.36 -20.09 -6.10
N ASP A 79 6.50 -19.09 -6.22
CA ASP A 79 6.15 -18.17 -5.13
C ASP A 79 4.64 -18.23 -4.90
N ILE A 80 4.23 -18.17 -3.64
CA ILE A 80 2.82 -18.21 -3.25
C ILE A 80 2.48 -16.96 -2.44
N THR A 81 1.45 -16.23 -2.89
CA THR A 81 0.93 -15.07 -2.18
C THR A 81 -0.47 -15.38 -1.66
N TYR A 82 -0.66 -15.25 -0.35
CA TYR A 82 -1.98 -15.31 0.26
C TYR A 82 -2.62 -13.92 0.20
N CYS A 83 -3.74 -13.81 -0.52
CA CYS A 83 -4.55 -12.59 -0.54
C CYS A 83 -5.79 -12.79 0.33
N THR A 84 -6.14 -11.81 1.16
CA THR A 84 -7.45 -11.80 1.82
C THR A 84 -8.50 -11.11 0.92
N PRO A 85 -9.79 -11.47 1.01
CA PRO A 85 -10.84 -10.87 0.15
C PRO A 85 -10.96 -9.35 0.26
N SER A 86 -10.49 -8.75 1.36
CA SER A 86 -10.50 -7.31 1.61
C SER A 86 -9.32 -6.56 0.98
N GLN A 87 -8.26 -7.25 0.56
CA GLN A 87 -7.17 -6.70 -0.22
C GLN A 87 -7.55 -6.63 -1.71
N ARG A 88 -8.68 -5.98 -2.03
CA ARG A 88 -8.86 -5.47 -3.40
C ARG A 88 -7.84 -4.34 -3.57
N SER A 89 -7.10 -4.40 -4.67
CA SER A 89 -6.07 -3.43 -5.07
C SER A 89 -6.52 -1.99 -4.78
N PRO A 90 -5.61 -1.08 -4.37
CA PRO A 90 -5.98 0.33 -4.27
C PRO A 90 -6.56 0.79 -5.62
N PRO A 91 -7.60 1.64 -5.63
CA PRO A 91 -8.22 2.06 -6.87
C PRO A 91 -7.16 2.66 -7.80
N VAL A 92 -7.12 2.16 -9.03
CA VAL A 92 -6.36 2.76 -10.11
C VAL A 92 -7.07 4.08 -10.42
N TRP A 93 -6.53 5.19 -9.93
CA TRP A 93 -6.98 6.51 -10.36
C TRP A 93 -6.38 6.75 -11.75
N GLY A 94 -7.20 6.51 -12.77
CA GLY A 94 -7.09 7.20 -14.05
C GLY A 94 -7.56 8.64 -13.92
#